data_AF-A0A834M4S6-F1
#
_entry.id   AF-A0A834M4S6-F1
#
_cell.length_a   1.000
_cell.length_b   1.000
_cell.length_c   1.000
_cell.angle_alpha   90.00
_cell.angle_beta   90.00
_cell.angle_gamma   90.00
#
_symmetry.space_group_name_H-M   'P 1'
#
loop_
_entity.id
_entity.type
_entity.pdbx_description
1 polymer ?
#
loop_
_entity_poly.entity_id
_entity_poly.type
_entity_poly.pdbx_seq_one_letter_code
_entity_poly.pdbx_strand_id
1 'polypeptide(L)'
;MASNGVKCHGKAVDLLKNAFSVAVRSVTPSTLLRNKVRLIDGHLAVAGRNFPLSKPCYIVGFGKAVLGMAQELESVLGDRLERALITVPKGIFLNYPEIRGNLLKTICIEGAKDNIPDEDAVRGAIQIRDLVDGLEENDILIVLISGGGSALLPLPKPPITLPEKQDIIRSLSRKGADIQELNTVRKQLSVLKGGGLAEIAYPCTVVSLILSDVVGDPLDIIASGPTTLYSDDPSRAIRILNKYDLYKSLPISIKSVLESSPATSHTNQNITDNGQYKHVHNIIIGTNKIATEAAKNYANENNFQCAIISHQVQQDVEELSKFYAKLAKSLIEGSVDDVKALLGTVPFKLEKTGVDDLVHFDFSKKMMLIFAGEPTVVVKGKGIGGRNQQLALGFSLELNQFHCRKNIWFLSGGTDGIDGPTDAAGAIGFAGLAQQSLEHGIDAEQYLVNNDSYRFFSQYAEGLYLLKTGHTGTNVMDVHLLLIDPEN
;
A
#
# COMPACT_ATOMS: atom_id res chain seq x y z
N MET A 1 -8.06 -37.67 -20.68
CA MET A 1 -7.82 -36.24 -21.01
C MET A 1 -8.17 -35.30 -19.84
N ALA A 2 -9.26 -35.51 -19.10
CA ALA A 2 -9.61 -34.71 -17.91
C ALA A 2 -8.54 -34.72 -16.79
N SER A 3 -7.82 -35.84 -16.59
CA SER A 3 -6.80 -35.98 -15.53
C SER A 3 -5.51 -35.18 -15.77
N ASN A 4 -5.20 -34.83 -17.03
CA ASN A 4 -4.02 -34.02 -17.36
C ASN A 4 -4.32 -32.51 -17.26
N GLY A 5 -5.56 -32.09 -17.57
CA GLY A 5 -6.00 -30.70 -17.39
C GLY A 5 -5.96 -30.27 -15.92
N VAL A 6 -6.51 -31.07 -15.00
CA VAL A 6 -6.49 -30.77 -13.56
C VAL A 6 -5.06 -30.69 -13.00
N LYS A 7 -4.14 -31.56 -13.47
CA LYS A 7 -2.73 -31.52 -13.05
C LYS A 7 -1.97 -30.30 -13.60
N CYS A 8 -2.31 -29.82 -14.80
CA CYS A 8 -1.68 -28.64 -15.40
C CYS A 8 -2.15 -27.35 -14.70
N HIS A 9 -3.45 -27.27 -14.38
CA HIS A 9 -4.03 -26.17 -13.60
C HIS A 9 -3.35 -26.02 -12.24
N GLY A 10 -3.14 -27.13 -11.52
CA GLY A 10 -2.46 -27.10 -10.21
C GLY A 10 -1.06 -26.47 -10.27
N LYS A 11 -0.24 -26.84 -11.26
CA LYS A 11 1.12 -26.31 -11.39
C LYS A 11 1.16 -24.79 -11.65
N ALA A 12 0.31 -24.29 -12.54
CA ALA A 12 0.25 -22.86 -12.84
C ALA A 12 -0.25 -22.05 -11.64
N VAL A 13 -1.28 -22.56 -10.95
CA VAL A 13 -1.82 -21.97 -9.72
C VAL A 13 -0.74 -21.91 -8.63
N ASP A 14 -0.02 -23.01 -8.39
CA ASP A 14 1.04 -23.06 -7.38
C ASP A 14 2.17 -22.08 -7.70
N LEU A 15 2.59 -22.02 -8.96
CA LEU A 15 3.63 -21.09 -9.39
C LEU A 15 3.23 -19.62 -9.15
N LEU A 16 2.01 -19.24 -9.52
CA LEU A 16 1.50 -17.87 -9.31
C LEU A 16 1.39 -17.55 -7.82
N LYS A 17 0.84 -18.46 -7.01
CA LYS A 17 0.73 -18.28 -5.56
C LYS A 17 2.11 -18.17 -4.89
N ASN A 18 3.08 -18.96 -5.33
CA ASN A 18 4.45 -18.90 -4.82
C ASN A 18 5.17 -17.62 -5.23
N ALA A 19 5.04 -17.18 -6.49
CA ALA A 19 5.59 -15.91 -6.96
C ALA A 19 5.03 -14.74 -6.13
N PHE A 20 3.72 -14.74 -5.89
CA PHE A 20 3.08 -13.75 -5.02
C PHE A 20 3.57 -13.84 -3.58
N SER A 21 3.68 -15.04 -3.01
CA SER A 21 4.17 -15.25 -1.65
C SER A 21 5.61 -14.76 -1.48
N VAL A 22 6.48 -15.00 -2.46
CA VAL A 22 7.86 -14.48 -2.47
C VAL A 22 7.86 -12.95 -2.55
N ALA A 23 6.98 -12.37 -3.38
CA ALA A 23 6.79 -10.91 -3.48
C ALA A 23 6.41 -10.29 -2.13
N VAL A 24 5.41 -10.85 -1.44
CA VAL A 24 4.96 -10.38 -0.12
C VAL A 24 6.06 -10.57 0.93
N ARG A 25 6.71 -11.74 0.96
CA ARG A 25 7.74 -12.06 1.96
C ARG A 25 8.91 -11.07 1.90
N SER A 26 9.31 -10.63 0.70
CA SER A 26 10.44 -9.70 0.51
C SER A 26 10.17 -8.32 1.13
N VAL A 27 8.90 -7.96 1.33
CA VAL A 27 8.45 -6.68 1.91
C VAL A 27 7.83 -6.83 3.30
N THR A 28 7.99 -7.97 3.96
CA THR A 28 7.61 -8.10 5.37
C THR A 28 8.51 -7.22 6.26
N PRO A 29 7.99 -6.64 7.36
CA PRO A 29 8.79 -5.82 8.26
C PRO A 29 10.10 -6.48 8.71
N SER A 30 10.05 -7.76 9.09
CA SER A 30 11.23 -8.53 9.50
C SER A 30 12.29 -8.62 8.41
N THR A 31 11.89 -8.93 7.17
CA THR A 31 12.83 -9.05 6.05
C THR A 31 13.43 -7.70 5.68
N LEU A 32 12.61 -6.64 5.63
CA LEU A 32 13.08 -5.30 5.30
C LEU A 32 14.06 -4.75 6.35
N LEU A 33 13.73 -4.87 7.63
CA LEU A 33 14.53 -4.30 8.70
C LEU A 33 15.83 -5.06 8.93
N ARG A 34 15.85 -6.40 8.91
CA ARG A 34 17.12 -7.17 9.04
C ARG A 34 18.14 -6.85 7.96
N ASN A 35 17.65 -6.55 6.76
CA ASN A 35 18.50 -6.22 5.63
C ASN A 35 19.01 -4.77 5.68
N LYS A 36 18.21 -3.85 6.25
CA LYS A 36 18.48 -2.41 6.17
C LYS A 36 18.93 -1.77 7.47
N VAL A 37 18.68 -2.37 8.62
CA VAL A 37 18.95 -1.80 9.94
C VAL A 37 19.88 -2.70 10.73
N ARG A 38 21.00 -2.14 11.21
CA ARG A 38 21.97 -2.84 12.04
C ARG A 38 22.52 -1.91 13.12
N LEU A 39 22.90 -2.48 14.25
CA LEU A 39 23.68 -1.80 15.26
C LEU A 39 25.15 -2.22 15.10
N ILE A 40 26.02 -1.27 14.78
CA ILE A 40 27.46 -1.52 14.55
C ILE A 40 28.25 -0.47 15.33
N ASP A 41 29.11 -0.90 16.26
CA ASP A 41 30.02 -0.03 17.01
C ASP A 41 29.35 1.22 17.60
N GLY A 42 28.18 1.05 18.23
CA GLY A 42 27.42 2.16 18.83
C GLY A 42 26.70 3.06 17.81
N HIS A 43 26.67 2.71 16.53
CA HIS A 43 25.94 3.42 15.49
C HIS A 43 24.73 2.62 15.00
N LEU A 44 23.62 3.31 14.79
CA LEU A 44 22.48 2.80 14.05
C LEU A 44 22.76 2.97 12.55
N ALA A 45 23.08 1.87 11.87
CA ALA A 45 23.24 1.83 10.43
C ALA A 45 21.88 1.57 9.78
N VAL A 46 21.37 2.50 8.98
CA VAL A 46 20.10 2.40 8.25
C VAL A 46 20.31 2.67 6.75
N ALA A 47 20.12 1.66 5.91
CA ALA A 47 20.20 1.77 4.46
C ALA A 47 21.47 2.49 3.97
N GLY A 48 22.62 2.21 4.60
CA GLY A 48 23.93 2.80 4.28
C GLY A 48 24.23 4.14 4.95
N ARG A 49 23.32 4.68 5.78
CA ARG A 49 23.55 5.86 6.61
C ARG A 49 23.83 5.45 8.05
N ASN A 50 24.71 6.16 8.74
CA ASN A 50 25.09 5.85 10.11
C ASN A 50 24.65 6.99 11.04
N PHE A 51 23.99 6.65 12.13
CA PHE A 51 23.56 7.59 13.16
C PHE A 51 24.22 7.20 14.49
N PRO A 52 25.06 8.08 15.09
CA PRO A 52 25.73 7.77 16.34
C PRO A 52 24.71 7.71 17.49
N LEU A 53 24.61 6.57 18.16
CA LEU A 53 23.81 6.45 19.39
C LEU A 53 24.73 6.79 20.56
N SER A 54 24.66 8.01 21.07
CA SER A 54 25.36 8.38 22.32
C SER A 54 24.59 7.91 23.55
N LYS A 55 23.25 7.91 23.47
CA LYS A 55 22.29 7.42 24.46
C LYS A 55 21.31 6.40 23.86
N PRO A 56 20.53 5.66 24.68
CA PRO A 56 19.38 4.93 24.19
C PRO A 56 18.44 5.81 23.36
N CYS A 57 17.80 5.23 22.34
CA CYS A 57 16.92 5.91 21.40
C CYS A 57 15.43 5.62 21.69
N TYR A 58 14.56 6.34 20.98
CA TYR A 58 13.11 6.24 21.12
C TYR A 58 12.49 5.79 19.80
N ILE A 59 11.38 5.05 19.90
CA ILE A 59 10.56 4.70 18.74
C ILE A 59 9.17 5.31 18.89
N VAL A 60 8.69 5.95 17.84
CA VAL A 60 7.26 6.19 17.66
C VAL A 60 6.79 5.57 16.36
N GLY A 61 5.55 5.13 16.27
CA GLY A 61 5.05 4.55 15.03
C GLY A 61 3.54 4.58 14.87
N PHE A 62 3.09 4.57 13.63
CA PHE A 62 1.66 4.58 13.29
C PHE A 62 1.42 3.92 11.93
N GLY A 63 0.52 2.93 11.90
CA GLY A 63 0.17 2.25 10.65
C GLY A 63 -0.11 0.75 10.81
N LYS A 64 -0.61 0.13 9.74
CA LYS A 64 -0.97 -1.29 9.66
C LYS A 64 0.20 -2.26 9.88
N ALA A 65 1.40 -1.92 9.36
CA ALA A 65 2.58 -2.79 9.43
C ALA A 65 3.52 -2.46 10.60
N VAL A 66 3.21 -1.41 11.37
CA VAL A 66 4.10 -0.87 12.40
C VAL A 66 4.30 -1.84 13.56
N LEU A 67 3.33 -2.70 13.87
CA LEU A 67 3.49 -3.72 14.92
C LEU A 67 4.71 -4.63 14.65
N GLY A 68 4.79 -5.18 13.42
CA GLY A 68 5.93 -6.01 13.03
C GLY A 68 7.24 -5.21 12.90
N MET A 69 7.15 -3.95 12.49
CA MET A 69 8.34 -3.08 12.42
C MET A 69 8.92 -2.80 13.81
N ALA A 70 8.06 -2.49 14.78
CA ALA A 70 8.47 -2.22 16.16
C ALA A 70 9.06 -3.45 16.82
N GLN A 71 8.45 -4.63 16.63
CA GLN A 71 8.97 -5.89 17.15
C GLN A 71 10.39 -6.18 16.66
N GLU A 72 10.64 -6.07 15.35
CA GLU A 72 11.97 -6.36 14.81
C GLU A 72 12.99 -5.32 15.27
N LEU A 73 12.63 -4.03 15.32
CA LEU A 73 13.54 -2.99 15.82
C LEU A 73 13.84 -3.11 17.31
N GLU A 74 12.86 -3.45 18.13
CA GLU A 74 13.07 -3.70 19.55
C GLU A 74 14.09 -4.84 19.74
N SER A 75 13.98 -5.91 18.93
CA SER A 75 14.97 -6.99 18.93
C SER A 75 16.35 -6.55 18.45
N VAL A 76 16.46 -5.67 17.45
CA VAL A 76 17.74 -5.15 16.93
C VAL A 76 18.41 -4.19 17.91
N LEU A 77 17.63 -3.36 18.60
CA LEU A 77 18.14 -2.31 19.49
C LEU A 77 18.41 -2.81 20.90
N GLY A 78 17.61 -3.76 21.42
CA GLY A 78 17.75 -4.31 22.77
C GLY A 78 17.83 -3.21 23.84
N ASP A 79 18.94 -3.16 24.57
CA ASP A 79 19.18 -2.16 25.63
C ASP A 79 19.37 -0.73 25.11
N ARG A 80 19.58 -0.56 23.80
CA ARG A 80 19.71 0.76 23.15
C ARG A 80 18.35 1.37 22.80
N LEU A 81 17.25 0.69 23.05
CA LEU A 81 15.91 1.27 23.02
C LEU A 81 15.52 1.68 24.44
N GLU A 82 15.17 2.96 24.65
CA GLU A 82 14.64 3.45 25.93
C GLU A 82 13.15 3.11 26.02
N ARG A 83 12.38 3.58 25.04
CA ARG A 83 10.93 3.43 25.01
C ARG A 83 10.40 3.46 23.58
N ALA A 84 9.38 2.67 23.33
CA ALA A 84 8.65 2.65 22.07
C ALA A 84 7.14 2.88 22.30
N LEU A 85 6.51 3.65 21.43
CA LEU A 85 5.06 3.90 21.45
C LEU A 85 4.49 3.84 20.04
N ILE A 86 3.54 2.94 19.81
CA ILE A 86 2.95 2.75 18.49
C ILE A 86 1.42 2.80 18.50
N THR A 87 0.83 3.33 17.45
CA THR A 87 -0.60 3.23 17.16
C THR A 87 -0.86 2.27 16.01
N VAL A 88 -1.72 1.30 16.25
CA VAL A 88 -1.98 0.17 15.33
C VAL A 88 -3.49 -0.05 15.16
N PRO A 89 -3.94 -0.67 14.05
CA PRO A 89 -5.35 -0.94 13.83
C PRO A 89 -5.99 -1.74 14.96
N LYS A 90 -7.24 -1.43 15.28
CA LYS A 90 -8.03 -2.16 16.26
C LYS A 90 -8.21 -3.63 15.86
N GLY A 91 -7.93 -4.54 16.78
CA GLY A 91 -8.03 -5.98 16.56
C GLY A 91 -6.78 -6.62 15.98
N ILE A 92 -5.68 -5.88 15.80
CA ILE A 92 -4.44 -6.41 15.20
C ILE A 92 -3.88 -7.62 15.97
N PHE A 93 -4.04 -7.66 17.30
CA PHE A 93 -3.57 -8.78 18.12
C PHE A 93 -4.41 -10.05 18.00
N LEU A 94 -5.59 -10.00 17.34
CA LEU A 94 -6.31 -11.22 16.97
C LEU A 94 -5.57 -11.99 15.88
N ASN A 95 -4.85 -11.25 15.03
CA ASN A 95 -4.06 -11.81 13.93
C ASN A 95 -2.62 -12.14 14.36
N TYR A 96 -2.10 -11.45 15.38
CA TYR A 96 -0.73 -11.60 15.89
C TYR A 96 -0.66 -11.68 17.42
N PRO A 97 -1.33 -12.67 18.06
CA PRO A 97 -1.40 -12.77 19.51
C PRO A 97 -0.02 -12.96 20.17
N GLU A 98 0.90 -13.63 19.48
CA GLU A 98 2.26 -13.91 19.94
C GLU A 98 3.12 -12.66 20.11
N ILE A 99 2.89 -11.60 19.32
CA ILE A 99 3.70 -10.38 19.40
C ILE A 99 3.45 -9.65 20.71
N ARG A 100 2.21 -9.68 21.23
CA ARG A 100 1.82 -8.93 22.42
C ARG A 100 2.64 -9.32 23.66
N GLY A 101 3.02 -10.60 23.78
CA GLY A 101 3.82 -11.10 24.89
C GLY A 101 5.33 -10.87 24.75
N ASN A 102 5.80 -10.49 23.57
CA ASN A 102 7.23 -10.39 23.24
C ASN A 102 7.79 -8.96 23.27
N LEU A 103 6.91 -7.95 23.33
CA LEU A 103 7.29 -6.55 23.41
C LEU A 103 7.50 -6.15 24.88
N LEU A 104 8.70 -5.74 25.25
CA LEU A 104 9.10 -5.37 26.61
C LEU A 104 9.08 -3.85 26.80
N LYS A 105 9.51 -3.11 25.78
CA LYS A 105 9.66 -1.64 25.82
C LYS A 105 8.65 -0.90 24.92
N THR A 106 7.90 -1.64 24.11
CA THR A 106 6.89 -1.08 23.20
C THR A 106 5.50 -1.06 23.83
N ILE A 107 4.92 0.13 23.92
CA ILE A 107 3.52 0.35 24.27
C ILE A 107 2.71 0.43 22.97
N CYS A 108 1.72 -0.45 22.83
CA CYS A 108 0.83 -0.50 21.67
C CYS A 108 -0.55 0.05 22.00
N ILE A 109 -1.05 0.96 21.16
CA ILE A 109 -2.40 1.52 21.27
C ILE A 109 -3.20 1.13 20.03
N GLU A 110 -4.21 0.31 20.23
CA GLU A 110 -5.16 -0.11 19.20
C GLU A 110 -6.24 0.95 18.99
N GLY A 111 -6.43 1.39 17.74
CA GLY A 111 -7.45 2.37 17.38
C GLY A 111 -7.75 2.36 15.88
N ALA A 112 -8.39 3.41 15.43
CA ALA A 112 -8.81 3.60 14.05
C ALA A 112 -9.61 2.43 13.46
N LYS A 113 -10.67 2.01 14.15
CA LYS A 113 -11.55 0.93 13.65
C LYS A 113 -12.01 1.23 12.21
N ASP A 114 -11.98 0.23 11.34
CA ASP A 114 -12.36 0.34 9.92
C ASP A 114 -11.56 1.42 9.15
N ASN A 115 -10.33 1.72 9.59
CA ASN A 115 -9.47 2.78 9.04
C ASN A 115 -10.07 4.19 9.16
N ILE A 116 -10.91 4.42 10.18
CA ILE A 116 -11.50 5.72 10.50
C ILE A 116 -10.91 6.21 11.83
N PRO A 117 -10.38 7.44 11.92
CA PRO A 117 -9.90 8.00 13.19
C PRO A 117 -10.90 7.81 14.34
N ASP A 118 -10.45 7.41 15.53
CA ASP A 118 -11.29 7.30 16.73
C ASP A 118 -10.57 7.89 17.96
N GLU A 119 -11.25 7.94 19.10
CA GLU A 119 -10.71 8.50 20.35
C GLU A 119 -9.49 7.72 20.87
N ASP A 120 -9.43 6.41 20.61
CA ASP A 120 -8.26 5.58 20.94
C ASP A 120 -7.04 6.01 20.11
N ALA A 121 -7.21 6.25 18.81
CA ALA A 121 -6.16 6.76 17.95
C ALA A 121 -5.74 8.19 18.34
N VAL A 122 -6.69 9.05 18.75
CA VAL A 122 -6.36 10.40 19.29
C VAL A 122 -5.52 10.28 20.55
N ARG A 123 -5.90 9.41 21.50
CA ARG A 123 -5.13 9.15 22.72
C ARG A 123 -3.71 8.67 22.40
N GLY A 124 -3.55 7.81 21.40
CA GLY A 124 -2.24 7.40 20.93
C GLY A 124 -1.42 8.53 20.32
N ALA A 125 -2.05 9.38 19.49
CA ALA A 125 -1.40 10.54 18.90
C ALA A 125 -0.96 11.57 19.97
N ILE A 126 -1.76 11.77 21.03
CA ILE A 126 -1.41 12.60 22.20
C ILE A 126 -0.15 12.05 22.88
N GLN A 127 -0.11 10.75 23.18
CA GLN A 127 1.05 10.15 23.84
C GLN A 127 2.31 10.17 22.96
N ILE A 128 2.15 10.01 21.64
CA ILE A 128 3.27 10.15 20.68
C ILE A 128 3.81 11.58 20.72
N ARG A 129 2.93 12.58 20.63
CA ARG A 129 3.33 13.99 20.74
C ARG A 129 4.09 14.23 22.04
N ASP A 130 3.54 13.80 23.17
CA ASP A 130 4.12 14.08 24.50
C ASP A 130 5.48 13.41 24.70
N LEU A 131 5.68 12.20 24.13
CA LEU A 131 7.00 11.55 24.14
C LEU A 131 8.02 12.34 23.31
N VAL A 132 7.60 12.82 22.14
CA VAL A 132 8.48 13.50 21.19
C VAL A 132 8.85 14.92 21.63
N ASP A 133 7.90 15.64 22.24
CA ASP A 133 8.10 17.00 22.78
C ASP A 133 9.14 17.04 23.92
N GLY A 134 9.37 15.90 24.59
CA GLY A 134 10.37 15.77 25.64
C GLY A 134 11.79 15.44 25.17
N LEU A 135 12.04 15.33 23.85
CA LEU A 135 13.33 14.93 23.30
C LEU A 135 14.28 16.12 23.09
N GLU A 136 15.57 15.87 23.26
CA GLU A 136 16.65 16.85 23.20
C GLU A 136 17.59 16.60 22.00
N GLU A 137 18.53 17.51 21.75
CA GLU A 137 19.42 17.51 20.56
C GLU A 137 20.20 16.21 20.37
N ASN A 138 20.62 15.57 21.46
CA ASN A 138 21.39 14.33 21.44
C ASN A 138 20.50 13.06 21.34
N ASP A 139 19.17 13.19 21.34
CA ASP A 139 18.26 12.05 21.16
C ASP A 139 18.20 11.61 19.71
N ILE A 140 17.95 10.32 19.53
CA ILE A 140 17.55 9.75 18.25
C ILE A 140 16.11 9.24 18.40
N LEU A 141 15.24 9.78 17.55
CA LEU A 141 13.87 9.33 17.37
C LEU A 141 13.77 8.51 16.07
N ILE A 142 13.39 7.25 16.19
CA ILE A 142 13.04 6.41 15.04
C ILE A 142 11.53 6.47 14.83
N VAL A 143 11.09 6.90 13.65
CA VAL A 143 9.66 7.03 13.31
C VAL A 143 9.25 5.93 12.34
N LEU A 144 8.33 5.06 12.74
CA LEU A 144 7.83 3.96 11.92
C LEU A 144 6.54 4.37 11.22
N ILE A 145 6.57 4.39 9.89
CA ILE A 145 5.44 4.84 9.08
C ILE A 145 5.03 3.72 8.12
N SER A 146 3.76 3.36 8.15
CA SER A 146 3.17 2.50 7.11
C SER A 146 1.77 2.98 6.73
N GLY A 147 1.14 2.26 5.81
CA GLY A 147 -0.25 2.47 5.42
C GLY A 147 -1.23 2.59 6.59
N GLY A 148 -2.28 3.40 6.42
CA GLY A 148 -3.28 3.70 7.45
C GLY A 148 -2.89 4.80 8.45
N GLY A 149 -1.67 5.35 8.36
CA GLY A 149 -1.17 6.37 9.29
C GLY A 149 -2.06 7.63 9.42
N SER A 150 -2.78 8.00 8.36
CA SER A 150 -3.72 9.14 8.41
C SER A 150 -4.82 8.95 9.47
N ALA A 151 -5.30 7.71 9.65
CA ALA A 151 -6.33 7.35 10.62
C ALA A 151 -5.75 7.05 12.01
N LEU A 152 -4.51 6.56 12.08
CA LEU A 152 -3.82 6.12 13.31
C LEU A 152 -3.00 7.21 14.01
N LEU A 153 -2.73 8.33 13.34
CA LEU A 153 -2.12 9.53 13.95
C LEU A 153 -3.05 10.78 13.86
N PRO A 154 -4.30 10.73 14.34
CA PRO A 154 -5.22 11.85 14.25
C PRO A 154 -5.08 12.75 15.48
N LEU A 155 -4.34 13.86 15.37
CA LEU A 155 -4.34 14.89 16.40
C LEU A 155 -4.90 16.21 15.84
N PRO A 156 -6.18 16.54 16.06
CA PRO A 156 -6.74 17.84 15.70
C PRO A 156 -6.00 19.00 16.38
N LYS A 157 -5.86 20.14 15.72
CA LYS A 157 -5.35 21.37 16.35
C LYS A 157 -6.41 21.93 17.30
N PRO A 158 -6.11 22.21 18.58
CA PRO A 158 -7.05 22.89 19.47
C PRO A 158 -7.49 24.25 18.87
N PRO A 159 -8.77 24.65 19.02
CA PRO A 159 -9.83 23.99 19.78
C PRO A 159 -10.66 22.98 18.97
N ILE A 160 -10.20 22.53 17.80
CA ILE A 160 -10.94 21.59 16.94
C ILE A 160 -11.06 20.23 17.62
N THR A 161 -12.26 19.66 17.58
CA THR A 161 -12.57 18.32 18.07
C THR A 161 -12.40 17.26 16.98
N LEU A 162 -12.27 15.98 17.37
CA LEU A 162 -12.21 14.89 16.40
C LEU A 162 -13.48 14.81 15.51
N PRO A 163 -14.72 14.89 16.05
CA PRO A 163 -15.93 14.86 15.24
C PRO A 163 -15.99 15.99 14.19
N GLU A 164 -15.65 17.22 14.58
CA GLU A 164 -15.58 18.36 13.66
C GLU A 164 -14.62 18.10 12.49
N LYS A 165 -13.43 17.56 12.80
CA LYS A 165 -12.43 17.20 11.78
C LYS A 165 -12.95 16.10 10.86
N GLN A 166 -13.60 15.05 11.41
CA GLN A 166 -14.17 13.97 10.62
C GLN A 166 -15.28 14.46 9.69
N ASP A 167 -16.17 15.33 10.18
CA ASP A 167 -17.33 15.81 9.44
C ASP A 167 -16.94 16.65 8.22
N ILE A 168 -15.92 17.51 8.34
CA ILE A 168 -15.40 18.28 7.20
C ILE A 168 -14.81 17.36 6.14
N ILE A 169 -13.96 16.42 6.56
CA ILE A 169 -13.31 15.50 5.62
C ILE A 169 -14.35 14.61 4.93
N ARG A 170 -15.36 14.15 5.65
CA ARG A 170 -16.49 13.40 5.08
C ARG A 170 -17.29 14.25 4.09
N SER A 171 -17.51 15.53 4.40
CA SER A 171 -18.26 16.46 3.54
C SER A 171 -17.50 16.76 2.24
N LEU A 172 -16.19 17.00 2.32
CA LEU A 172 -15.32 17.15 1.14
C LEU A 172 -15.35 15.90 0.26
N SER A 173 -15.17 14.72 0.86
CA SER A 173 -15.20 13.44 0.13
C SER A 173 -16.54 13.21 -0.57
N ARG A 174 -17.67 13.48 0.11
CA ARG A 174 -19.02 13.38 -0.50
C ARG A 174 -19.23 14.34 -1.66
N LYS A 175 -18.57 15.49 -1.67
CA LYS A 175 -18.62 16.46 -2.76
C LYS A 175 -17.59 16.19 -3.87
N GLY A 176 -16.87 15.07 -3.81
CA GLY A 176 -15.91 14.67 -4.84
C GLY A 176 -14.57 15.42 -4.77
N ALA A 177 -14.15 15.85 -3.58
CA ALA A 177 -12.79 16.33 -3.38
C ALA A 177 -11.77 15.20 -3.65
N ASP A 178 -10.72 15.53 -4.39
CA ASP A 178 -9.66 14.56 -4.67
C ASP A 178 -8.77 14.32 -3.44
N ILE A 179 -7.88 13.33 -3.51
CA ILE A 179 -7.01 12.97 -2.40
C ILE A 179 -6.04 14.09 -2.00
N GLN A 180 -5.60 14.92 -2.96
CA GLN A 180 -4.70 16.04 -2.68
C GLN A 180 -5.44 17.13 -1.92
N GLU A 181 -6.67 17.42 -2.31
CA GLU A 181 -7.53 18.40 -1.65
C GLU A 181 -7.88 17.96 -0.23
N LEU A 182 -8.27 16.68 -0.06
CA LEU A 182 -8.51 16.10 1.25
C LEU A 182 -7.27 16.19 2.14
N ASN A 183 -6.09 15.83 1.63
CA ASN A 183 -4.85 15.87 2.38
C ASN A 183 -4.41 17.29 2.73
N THR A 184 -4.61 18.26 1.83
CA THR A 184 -4.35 19.69 2.09
C THR A 184 -5.12 20.15 3.33
N VAL A 185 -6.43 19.90 3.35
CA VAL A 185 -7.28 20.29 4.49
C VAL A 185 -6.92 19.47 5.75
N ARG A 186 -6.66 18.16 5.62
CA ARG A 186 -6.26 17.32 6.75
C ARG A 186 -4.99 17.81 7.44
N LYS A 187 -3.96 18.18 6.67
CA LYS A 187 -2.68 18.69 7.19
C LYS A 187 -2.89 19.98 7.96
N GLN A 188 -3.63 20.93 7.39
CA GLN A 188 -3.89 22.23 8.04
C GLN A 188 -4.60 22.11 9.39
N LEU A 189 -5.52 21.15 9.52
CA LEU A 189 -6.29 20.90 10.75
C LEU A 189 -5.61 19.91 11.71
N SER A 190 -4.33 19.59 11.53
CA SER A 190 -3.62 18.59 12.35
C SER A 190 -2.39 19.14 13.03
N VAL A 191 -2.13 18.71 14.27
CA VAL A 191 -0.88 19.04 14.98
C VAL A 191 0.30 18.27 14.40
N LEU A 192 0.13 16.97 14.11
CA LEU A 192 1.26 16.08 13.78
C LEU A 192 1.49 15.85 12.28
N LYS A 193 0.53 16.20 11.41
CA LYS A 193 0.64 15.98 9.96
C LYS A 193 1.33 17.17 9.29
N GLY A 194 1.81 17.01 8.06
CA GLY A 194 2.44 18.08 7.31
C GLY A 194 3.65 18.67 8.04
N GLY A 195 4.58 17.83 8.47
CA GLY A 195 5.81 18.25 9.14
C GLY A 195 5.67 18.45 10.64
N GLY A 196 4.46 18.50 11.20
CA GLY A 196 4.25 18.81 12.61
C GLY A 196 4.93 17.85 13.59
N LEU A 197 5.03 16.56 13.28
CA LEU A 197 5.81 15.62 14.11
C LEU A 197 7.32 15.93 14.06
N ALA A 198 7.85 16.26 12.87
CA ALA A 198 9.24 16.67 12.73
C ALA A 198 9.53 18.00 13.44
N GLU A 199 8.59 18.94 13.43
CA GLU A 199 8.74 20.23 14.12
C GLU A 199 8.76 20.08 15.63
N ILE A 200 7.87 19.24 16.19
CA ILE A 200 7.86 18.93 17.63
C ILE A 200 9.13 18.16 18.05
N ALA A 201 9.66 17.32 17.17
CA ALA A 201 10.88 16.55 17.46
C ALA A 201 12.16 17.40 17.43
N TYR A 202 12.13 18.63 16.93
CA TYR A 202 13.32 19.47 16.92
C TYR A 202 13.70 19.86 18.36
N PRO A 203 14.98 19.68 18.79
CA PRO A 203 16.18 19.53 17.95
C PRO A 203 16.73 18.10 17.77
N CYS A 204 16.03 17.04 18.21
CA CYS A 204 16.56 15.67 18.14
C CYS A 204 16.75 15.16 16.70
N THR A 205 17.61 14.16 16.50
CA THR A 205 17.74 13.51 15.19
C THR A 205 16.57 12.56 14.94
N VAL A 206 15.86 12.74 13.81
CA VAL A 206 14.72 11.92 13.40
C VAL A 206 15.10 11.00 12.25
N VAL A 207 14.90 9.69 12.42
CA VAL A 207 15.10 8.67 11.39
C VAL A 207 13.77 7.99 11.08
N SER A 208 13.11 8.40 10.00
CA SER A 208 11.83 7.82 9.60
C SER A 208 12.03 6.61 8.70
N LEU A 209 11.51 5.45 9.10
CA LEU A 209 11.49 4.22 8.33
C LEU A 209 10.10 4.00 7.75
N ILE A 210 10.01 4.03 6.43
CA ILE A 210 8.73 4.13 5.72
C ILE A 210 8.47 2.89 4.87
N LEU A 211 7.33 2.26 5.08
CA LEU A 211 6.77 1.22 4.23
C LEU A 211 5.61 1.84 3.44
N SER A 212 5.85 2.08 2.15
CA SER A 212 4.96 2.85 1.29
C SER A 212 3.83 1.99 0.72
N ASP A 213 2.59 2.40 0.95
CA ASP A 213 1.38 1.89 0.32
C ASP A 213 0.77 2.90 -0.66
N VAL A 214 1.57 3.83 -1.16
CA VAL A 214 1.13 4.90 -2.07
C VAL A 214 1.89 4.81 -3.38
N VAL A 215 1.17 4.84 -4.50
CA VAL A 215 1.79 4.79 -5.83
C VAL A 215 2.78 5.93 -6.02
N GLY A 216 4.00 5.58 -6.43
CA GLY A 216 5.09 6.54 -6.68
C GLY A 216 5.86 6.96 -5.43
N ASP A 217 5.48 6.46 -4.26
CA ASP A 217 6.13 6.71 -2.96
C ASP A 217 6.31 8.20 -2.54
N PRO A 218 5.33 9.10 -2.76
CA PRO A 218 5.44 10.51 -2.37
C PRO A 218 5.38 10.70 -0.84
N LEU A 219 6.50 11.13 -0.25
CA LEU A 219 6.69 11.28 1.20
C LEU A 219 5.65 12.20 1.88
N ASP A 220 5.23 13.26 1.20
CA ASP A 220 4.29 14.24 1.73
C ASP A 220 2.84 13.71 1.76
N ILE A 221 2.55 12.66 0.99
CA ILE A 221 1.24 12.01 0.91
C ILE A 221 1.18 10.82 1.87
N ILE A 222 2.27 10.05 1.97
CA ILE A 222 2.35 8.90 2.88
C ILE A 222 2.06 9.37 4.32
N ALA A 223 1.00 8.82 4.92
CA ALA A 223 0.47 9.22 6.22
C ALA A 223 0.23 10.75 6.40
N SER A 224 0.05 11.50 5.30
CA SER A 224 -0.01 12.97 5.28
C SER A 224 1.28 13.67 5.71
N GLY A 225 2.45 13.05 5.48
CA GLY A 225 3.77 13.65 5.62
C GLY A 225 4.11 14.21 7.00
N PRO A 226 3.94 13.48 8.12
CA PRO A 226 4.20 13.99 9.46
C PRO A 226 5.67 14.39 9.69
N THR A 227 6.60 13.79 8.94
CA THR A 227 8.05 14.07 8.99
C THR A 227 8.56 14.71 7.70
N THR A 228 7.67 15.29 6.88
CA THR A 228 8.03 15.96 5.63
C THR A 228 7.57 17.41 5.67
N LEU A 229 8.40 18.31 5.16
CA LEU A 229 8.08 19.73 5.11
C LEU A 229 6.76 19.97 4.37
N TYR A 230 5.87 20.75 4.97
CA TYR A 230 4.64 21.18 4.33
C TYR A 230 4.88 22.50 3.60
N SER A 231 4.78 22.47 2.26
CA SER A 231 5.11 23.60 1.39
C SER A 231 3.91 24.24 0.70
N ASP A 232 2.69 23.77 0.97
CA ASP A 232 1.49 24.39 0.42
C ASP A 232 1.26 25.78 1.01
N ASP A 233 0.67 26.66 0.20
CA ASP A 233 0.14 27.94 0.63
C ASP A 233 -0.91 27.75 1.76
N PRO A 234 -0.75 28.39 2.93
CA PRO A 234 -1.70 28.29 4.04
C PRO A 234 -3.16 28.60 3.67
N SER A 235 -3.38 29.46 2.67
CA SER A 235 -4.72 29.80 2.20
C SER A 235 -5.33 28.78 1.23
N ARG A 236 -4.56 27.77 0.78
CA ARG A 236 -5.03 26.70 -0.12
C ARG A 236 -6.17 25.90 0.48
N ALA A 237 -6.09 25.56 1.77
CA ALA A 237 -7.17 24.85 2.46
C ALA A 237 -8.49 25.65 2.44
N ILE A 238 -8.42 26.96 2.66
CA ILE A 238 -9.58 27.87 2.58
C ILE A 238 -10.14 27.91 1.16
N ARG A 239 -9.29 27.99 0.13
CA ARG A 239 -9.73 27.96 -1.27
C ARG A 239 -10.46 26.66 -1.63
N ILE A 240 -9.94 25.51 -1.19
CA ILE A 240 -10.60 24.20 -1.37
C ILE A 240 -11.96 24.18 -0.68
N LEU A 241 -12.03 24.63 0.57
CA LEU A 241 -13.30 24.66 1.31
C LEU A 241 -14.33 25.60 0.67
N ASN A 242 -13.89 26.68 0.02
CA ASN A 242 -14.77 27.54 -0.78
C ASN A 242 -15.18 26.91 -2.11
N LYS A 243 -14.26 26.24 -2.82
CA LYS A 243 -14.56 25.48 -4.06
C LYS A 243 -15.73 24.51 -3.87
N TYR A 244 -15.84 23.92 -2.69
CA TYR A 244 -16.89 22.98 -2.33
C TYR A 244 -18.04 23.60 -1.52
N ASP A 245 -18.17 24.93 -1.42
CA ASP A 245 -19.21 25.63 -0.66
C ASP A 245 -19.34 25.18 0.82
N LEU A 246 -18.23 24.80 1.46
CA LEU A 246 -18.22 24.33 2.85
C LEU A 246 -17.77 25.41 3.84
N TYR A 247 -16.99 26.40 3.38
CA TYR A 247 -16.35 27.39 4.26
C TYR A 247 -17.34 28.18 5.13
N LYS A 248 -18.46 28.63 4.54
CA LYS A 248 -19.43 29.48 5.24
C LYS A 248 -20.05 28.77 6.45
N SER A 249 -20.34 27.49 6.33
CA SER A 249 -20.95 26.64 7.36
C SER A 249 -19.96 26.09 8.39
N LEU A 250 -18.65 26.40 8.30
CA LEU A 250 -17.68 25.85 9.24
C LEU A 250 -17.90 26.37 10.67
N PRO A 251 -17.74 25.49 11.69
CA PRO A 251 -17.57 25.88 13.08
C PRO A 251 -16.49 26.94 13.29
N ILE A 252 -16.69 27.79 14.31
CA ILE A 252 -15.75 28.87 14.67
C ILE A 252 -14.37 28.29 15.03
N SER A 253 -14.33 27.15 15.71
CA SER A 253 -13.12 26.40 16.08
C SER A 253 -12.20 26.11 14.88
N ILE A 254 -12.78 25.78 13.73
CA ILE A 254 -12.05 25.48 12.50
C ILE A 254 -11.67 26.76 11.77
N LYS A 255 -12.58 27.72 11.68
CA LYS A 255 -12.29 29.02 11.06
C LYS A 255 -11.10 29.69 11.75
N SER A 256 -11.07 29.70 13.08
CA SER A 256 -9.96 30.28 13.84
C SER A 256 -8.61 29.63 13.52
N VAL A 257 -8.57 28.30 13.33
CA VAL A 257 -7.34 27.58 12.98
C VAL A 257 -6.93 27.79 11.51
N LEU A 258 -7.90 27.94 10.61
CA LEU A 258 -7.61 28.20 9.20
C LEU A 258 -7.15 29.64 8.97
N GLU A 259 -7.71 30.60 9.70
CA GLU A 259 -7.44 32.03 9.60
C GLU A 259 -6.22 32.47 10.45
N SER A 260 -5.81 31.66 11.44
CA SER A 260 -4.59 31.94 12.19
C SER A 260 -3.37 31.89 11.27
N SER A 261 -2.55 32.95 11.29
CA SER A 261 -1.22 32.91 10.68
C SER A 261 -0.45 31.73 11.25
N PRO A 262 0.21 30.90 10.42
CA PRO A 262 1.09 29.87 10.94
C PRO A 262 2.09 30.54 11.88
N ALA A 263 2.17 30.07 13.12
CA ALA A 263 3.21 30.49 14.03
C ALA A 263 4.53 30.19 13.30
N THR A 264 5.32 31.22 13.03
CA THR A 264 6.64 31.08 12.42
C THR A 264 7.54 30.30 13.39
N SER A 265 7.54 28.97 13.32
CA SER A 265 8.43 28.10 14.09
C SER A 265 9.77 27.96 13.36
N HIS A 266 10.83 28.46 13.98
CA HIS A 266 12.24 28.18 13.66
C HIS A 266 12.65 28.24 12.17
N THR A 267 12.25 29.32 11.51
CA THR A 267 13.02 30.17 10.57
C THR A 267 14.22 29.52 9.86
N ASN A 268 14.03 29.00 8.63
CA ASN A 268 14.99 28.76 7.53
C ASN A 268 16.33 28.01 7.78
N GLN A 269 16.92 28.05 8.96
CA GLN A 269 18.24 27.51 9.26
C GLN A 269 18.23 25.98 9.38
N ASN A 270 17.09 25.39 9.72
CA ASN A 270 16.90 23.95 9.85
C ASN A 270 16.32 23.30 8.58
N ILE A 271 16.26 24.02 7.46
CA ILE A 271 15.81 23.49 6.16
C ILE A 271 17.00 23.44 5.22
N THR A 272 17.15 22.34 4.50
CA THR A 272 18.13 22.16 3.41
C THR A 272 17.70 22.91 2.16
N ASP A 273 18.64 23.20 1.26
CA ASP A 273 18.35 23.86 -0.02
C ASP A 273 17.32 23.10 -0.87
N ASN A 274 17.20 21.78 -0.64
CA ASN A 274 16.25 20.91 -1.31
C ASN A 274 14.86 20.84 -0.61
N GLY A 275 14.58 21.73 0.35
CA GLY A 275 13.27 21.81 1.00
C GLY A 275 12.97 20.67 1.98
N GLN A 276 13.98 20.17 2.70
CA GLN A 276 13.84 19.11 3.72
C GLN A 276 14.39 19.59 5.07
N TYR A 277 13.78 19.17 6.19
CA TYR A 277 14.34 19.42 7.52
C TYR A 277 15.72 18.75 7.67
N LYS A 278 16.73 19.46 8.20
CA LYS A 278 18.11 18.96 8.35
C LYS A 278 18.22 17.84 9.38
N HIS A 279 17.45 17.92 10.46
CA HIS A 279 17.42 16.90 11.52
C HIS A 279 16.60 15.65 11.16
N VAL A 280 15.96 15.61 9.98
CA VAL A 280 15.07 14.51 9.59
C VAL A 280 15.62 13.71 8.41
N HIS A 281 15.68 12.40 8.58
CA HIS A 281 16.10 11.45 7.57
C HIS A 281 14.93 10.52 7.22
N ASN A 282 14.19 10.85 6.15
CA ASN A 282 13.15 9.98 5.63
C ASN A 282 13.74 8.88 4.75
N ILE A 283 13.55 7.62 5.12
CA ILE A 283 14.11 6.44 4.46
C ILE A 283 12.97 5.48 4.12
N ILE A 284 12.69 5.33 2.82
CA ILE A 284 11.73 4.34 2.35
C ILE A 284 12.40 2.96 2.37
N ILE A 285 11.95 2.11 3.28
CA ILE A 285 12.48 0.77 3.46
C ILE A 285 11.73 -0.27 2.63
N GLY A 286 10.44 -0.08 2.35
CA GLY A 286 9.59 -1.00 1.61
C GLY A 286 8.71 -0.30 0.58
N THR A 287 8.64 -0.85 -0.63
CA THR A 287 7.77 -0.39 -1.74
C THR A 287 7.34 -1.58 -2.58
N ASN A 288 6.36 -1.38 -3.47
CA ASN A 288 5.93 -2.42 -4.41
C ASN A 288 7.04 -2.86 -5.38
N LYS A 289 8.02 -1.99 -5.65
CA LYS A 289 9.21 -2.31 -6.47
C LYS A 289 10.00 -3.47 -5.89
N ILE A 290 10.15 -3.54 -4.57
CA ILE A 290 10.88 -4.63 -3.92
C ILE A 290 10.08 -5.95 -4.04
N ALA A 291 8.76 -5.88 -3.97
CA ALA A 291 7.89 -7.03 -4.14
C ALA A 291 7.93 -7.56 -5.59
N THR A 292 7.80 -6.69 -6.59
CA THR A 292 7.82 -7.06 -8.01
C THR A 292 9.17 -7.60 -8.46
N GLU A 293 10.29 -7.03 -7.99
CA GLU A 293 11.62 -7.56 -8.27
C GLU A 293 11.83 -8.96 -7.66
N ALA A 294 11.31 -9.20 -6.46
CA ALA A 294 11.36 -10.53 -5.85
C ALA A 294 10.52 -11.55 -6.66
N ALA A 295 9.35 -11.16 -7.15
CA ALA A 295 8.55 -11.99 -8.06
C ALA A 295 9.28 -12.24 -9.40
N LYS A 296 9.94 -11.22 -9.97
CA LYS A 296 10.73 -11.35 -11.21
C LYS A 296 11.86 -12.36 -11.04
N ASN A 297 12.60 -12.29 -9.93
CA ASN A 297 13.66 -13.24 -9.62
C ASN A 297 13.13 -14.66 -9.49
N TYR A 298 12.02 -14.85 -8.77
CA TYR A 298 11.38 -16.17 -8.66
C TYR A 298 10.94 -16.71 -10.04
N ALA A 299 10.37 -15.86 -10.89
CA ALA A 299 9.96 -16.27 -12.24
C ALA A 299 11.16 -16.70 -13.11
N ASN A 300 12.25 -15.93 -13.07
CA ASN A 300 13.50 -16.24 -13.77
C ASN A 300 14.10 -17.58 -13.30
N GLU A 301 14.12 -17.83 -11.99
CA GLU A 301 14.57 -19.11 -11.40
C GLU A 301 13.71 -20.30 -11.86
N ASN A 302 12.47 -20.05 -12.26
CA ASN A 302 11.54 -21.05 -12.81
C ASN A 302 11.49 -21.06 -14.34
N ASN A 303 12.49 -20.49 -15.02
CA ASN A 303 12.66 -20.47 -16.48
C ASN A 303 11.59 -19.69 -17.25
N PHE A 304 11.00 -18.66 -16.66
CA PHE A 304 10.12 -17.73 -17.36
C PHE A 304 10.91 -16.53 -17.88
N GLN A 305 10.59 -16.05 -19.08
CA GLN A 305 10.96 -14.70 -19.49
C GLN A 305 10.08 -13.71 -18.72
N CYS A 306 10.70 -12.87 -17.90
CA CYS A 306 9.96 -12.02 -16.96
C CYS A 306 10.22 -10.54 -17.15
N ALA A 307 9.15 -9.73 -17.23
CA ALA A 307 9.23 -8.28 -17.36
C ALA A 307 8.28 -7.60 -16.36
N ILE A 308 8.79 -6.57 -15.69
CA ILE A 308 7.98 -5.71 -14.81
C ILE A 308 7.51 -4.53 -15.64
N ILE A 309 6.23 -4.49 -15.98
CA ILE A 309 5.69 -3.52 -16.93
C ILE A 309 5.32 -2.20 -16.27
N SER A 310 4.82 -2.22 -15.04
CA SER A 310 4.47 -1.00 -14.29
C SER A 310 4.41 -1.24 -12.79
N HIS A 311 4.79 -0.22 -12.01
CA HIS A 311 4.54 -0.13 -10.57
C HIS A 311 3.42 0.86 -10.21
N GLN A 312 2.71 1.40 -11.21
CA GLN A 312 1.83 2.56 -11.05
C GLN A 312 0.43 2.35 -11.63
N VAL A 313 -0.06 1.11 -11.64
CA VAL A 313 -1.42 0.79 -12.07
C VAL A 313 -2.43 1.37 -11.08
N GLN A 314 -3.37 2.18 -11.53
CA GLN A 314 -4.36 2.86 -10.66
C GLN A 314 -5.78 2.88 -11.25
N GLN A 315 -5.96 2.27 -12.41
CA GLN A 315 -7.19 2.38 -13.20
C GLN A 315 -8.31 1.54 -12.60
N ASP A 316 -9.52 1.78 -13.13
CA ASP A 316 -10.65 0.92 -12.85
C ASP A 316 -10.41 -0.50 -13.39
N VAL A 317 -10.84 -1.50 -12.61
CA VAL A 317 -10.64 -2.92 -12.92
C VAL A 317 -11.33 -3.36 -14.23
N GLU A 318 -12.38 -2.68 -14.68
CA GLU A 318 -13.03 -2.96 -15.97
C GLU A 318 -12.11 -2.60 -17.15
N GLU A 319 -11.46 -1.43 -17.08
CA GLU A 319 -10.49 -0.99 -18.09
C GLU A 319 -9.25 -1.88 -18.08
N LEU A 320 -8.75 -2.22 -16.89
CA LEU A 320 -7.59 -3.11 -16.74
C LEU A 320 -7.87 -4.52 -17.23
N SER A 321 -9.06 -5.06 -17.00
CA SER A 321 -9.46 -6.38 -17.51
C SER A 321 -9.35 -6.44 -19.03
N LYS A 322 -9.90 -5.44 -19.72
CA LYS A 322 -9.83 -5.31 -21.19
C LYS A 322 -8.39 -5.19 -21.67
N PHE A 323 -7.59 -4.35 -21.01
CA PHE A 323 -6.18 -4.15 -21.36
C PHE A 323 -5.37 -5.44 -21.20
N TYR A 324 -5.44 -6.10 -20.04
CA TYR A 324 -4.68 -7.33 -19.79
C TYR A 324 -5.09 -8.47 -20.71
N ALA A 325 -6.39 -8.62 -21.01
CA ALA A 325 -6.86 -9.65 -21.94
C ALA A 325 -6.36 -9.39 -23.37
N LYS A 326 -6.40 -8.14 -23.85
CA LYS A 326 -5.83 -7.75 -25.16
C LYS A 326 -4.31 -7.97 -25.20
N LEU A 327 -3.61 -7.61 -24.13
CA LEU A 327 -2.16 -7.81 -24.05
C LEU A 327 -1.79 -9.30 -24.12
N ALA A 328 -2.49 -10.14 -23.35
CA ALA A 328 -2.28 -11.58 -23.38
C ALA A 328 -2.55 -12.18 -24.77
N LYS A 329 -3.60 -11.70 -25.45
CA LYS A 329 -3.90 -12.08 -26.83
C LYS A 329 -2.75 -11.72 -27.79
N SER A 330 -2.30 -10.47 -27.80
CA SER A 330 -1.24 -10.01 -28.70
C SER A 330 0.08 -10.75 -28.49
N LEU A 331 0.40 -11.10 -27.25
CA LEU A 331 1.58 -11.90 -26.92
C LEU A 331 1.50 -13.32 -27.48
N ILE A 332 0.33 -13.96 -27.42
CA ILE A 332 0.11 -15.29 -28.02
C ILE A 332 0.10 -15.25 -29.54
N GLU A 333 -0.44 -14.19 -30.14
CA GLU A 333 -0.43 -14.01 -31.60
C GLU A 333 0.97 -13.71 -32.15
N GLY A 334 1.95 -13.46 -31.29
CA GLY A 334 3.34 -13.31 -31.69
C GLY A 334 3.70 -11.91 -32.19
N SER A 335 2.81 -10.92 -32.04
CA SER A 335 2.94 -9.61 -32.68
C SER A 335 3.57 -8.56 -31.77
N VAL A 336 4.88 -8.33 -31.94
CA VAL A 336 5.63 -7.32 -31.16
C VAL A 336 5.10 -5.91 -31.43
N ASP A 337 4.70 -5.60 -32.66
CA ASP A 337 4.18 -4.28 -33.02
C ASP A 337 2.81 -4.01 -32.36
N ASP A 338 1.93 -5.01 -32.29
CA ASP A 338 0.65 -4.88 -31.58
C ASP A 338 0.86 -4.71 -30.08
N VAL A 339 1.82 -5.44 -29.50
CA VAL A 339 2.21 -5.27 -28.08
C VAL A 339 2.70 -3.85 -27.83
N LYS A 340 3.59 -3.32 -28.68
CA LYS A 340 4.09 -1.94 -28.56
C LYS A 340 2.96 -0.92 -28.71
N ALA A 341 2.09 -1.09 -29.70
CA ALA A 341 0.96 -0.21 -29.92
C ALA A 341 0.02 -0.20 -28.71
N LEU A 342 -0.30 -1.37 -28.16
CA LEU A 342 -1.17 -1.49 -26.98
C LEU A 342 -0.53 -0.85 -25.74
N LEU A 343 0.76 -1.09 -25.49
CA LEU A 343 1.50 -0.42 -24.42
C LEU A 343 1.52 1.10 -24.61
N GLY A 344 1.57 1.60 -25.84
CA GLY A 344 1.46 3.04 -26.14
C GLY A 344 0.11 3.68 -25.76
N THR A 345 -0.92 2.87 -25.49
CA THR A 345 -2.27 3.36 -25.12
C THR A 345 -2.55 3.35 -23.62
N VAL A 346 -1.61 2.89 -22.78
CA VAL A 346 -1.91 2.74 -21.36
C VAL A 346 -2.02 4.09 -20.63
N PRO A 347 -2.98 4.22 -19.71
CA PRO A 347 -3.15 5.42 -18.87
C PRO A 347 -2.25 5.41 -17.62
N PHE A 348 -1.32 4.46 -17.50
CA PHE A 348 -0.37 4.36 -16.39
C PHE A 348 1.07 4.40 -16.88
N LYS A 349 1.99 4.77 -15.98
CA LYS A 349 3.41 4.87 -16.32
C LYS A 349 4.02 3.49 -16.54
N LEU A 350 4.65 3.30 -17.70
CA LEU A 350 5.41 2.09 -18.02
C LEU A 350 6.84 2.16 -17.47
N GLU A 351 7.36 1.03 -17.03
CA GLU A 351 8.78 0.86 -16.74
C GLU A 351 9.53 0.62 -18.04
N LYS A 352 10.45 1.55 -18.36
CA LYS A 352 11.21 1.50 -19.62
C LYS A 352 11.93 0.16 -19.79
N THR A 353 12.60 -0.32 -18.74
CA THR A 353 13.31 -1.60 -18.74
C THR A 353 12.38 -2.77 -18.98
N GLY A 354 11.16 -2.76 -18.43
CA GLY A 354 10.18 -3.83 -18.65
C GLY A 354 9.63 -3.85 -20.07
N VAL A 355 9.38 -2.69 -20.66
CA VAL A 355 8.97 -2.60 -22.07
C VAL A 355 10.10 -3.08 -22.99
N ASP A 356 11.32 -2.63 -22.72
CA ASP A 356 12.51 -3.07 -23.45
C ASP A 356 12.72 -4.58 -23.31
N ASP A 357 12.60 -5.16 -22.10
CA ASP A 357 12.64 -6.60 -21.87
C ASP A 357 11.60 -7.33 -22.74
N LEU A 358 10.33 -6.89 -22.67
CA LEU A 358 9.20 -7.55 -23.33
C LEU A 358 9.32 -7.58 -24.86
N VAL A 359 9.78 -6.50 -25.49
CA VAL A 359 9.91 -6.46 -26.97
C VAL A 359 11.04 -7.34 -27.51
N HIS A 360 11.92 -7.84 -26.64
CA HIS A 360 12.97 -8.80 -26.96
C HIS A 360 12.63 -10.23 -26.52
N PHE A 361 11.42 -10.47 -25.99
CA PHE A 361 11.02 -11.82 -25.62
C PHE A 361 10.84 -12.71 -26.83
N ASP A 362 11.12 -14.00 -26.63
CA ASP A 362 10.76 -15.04 -27.58
C ASP A 362 9.35 -15.49 -27.19
N PHE A 363 8.34 -14.99 -27.91
CA PHE A 363 6.93 -15.28 -27.60
C PHE A 363 6.54 -16.75 -27.76
N SER A 364 7.45 -17.62 -28.23
CA SER A 364 7.27 -19.07 -28.19
C SER A 364 7.58 -19.70 -26.81
N LYS A 365 8.21 -18.95 -25.90
CA LYS A 365 8.59 -19.41 -24.55
C LYS A 365 7.62 -18.92 -23.49
N LYS A 366 7.73 -19.52 -22.30
CA LYS A 366 6.94 -19.15 -21.12
C LYS A 366 7.29 -17.75 -20.65
N MET A 367 6.27 -16.94 -20.43
CA MET A 367 6.39 -15.54 -20.05
C MET A 367 5.65 -15.27 -18.74
N MET A 368 6.21 -14.38 -17.91
CA MET A 368 5.52 -13.78 -16.78
C MET A 368 5.64 -12.26 -16.85
N LEU A 369 4.50 -11.58 -16.97
CA LEU A 369 4.45 -10.12 -16.87
C LEU A 369 3.97 -9.72 -15.49
N ILE A 370 4.68 -8.77 -14.89
CA ILE A 370 4.43 -8.29 -13.55
C ILE A 370 3.96 -6.85 -13.62
N PHE A 371 2.87 -6.57 -12.92
CA PHE A 371 2.35 -5.22 -12.69
C PHE A 371 2.14 -5.03 -11.20
N ALA A 372 2.16 -3.77 -10.75
CA ALA A 372 1.79 -3.42 -9.39
C ALA A 372 1.17 -2.03 -9.34
N GLY A 373 0.42 -1.77 -8.27
CA GLY A 373 -0.25 -0.51 -8.03
C GLY A 373 -1.51 -0.70 -7.19
N GLU A 374 -2.43 0.25 -7.25
CA GLU A 374 -3.63 0.30 -6.42
C GLU A 374 -4.86 0.54 -7.32
N PRO A 375 -5.35 -0.48 -8.05
CA PRO A 375 -6.54 -0.36 -8.87
C PRO A 375 -7.78 0.06 -8.07
N THR A 376 -8.83 0.46 -8.78
CA THR A 376 -10.12 0.82 -8.19
C THR A 376 -11.25 -0.02 -8.76
N VAL A 377 -12.33 -0.18 -8.00
CA VAL A 377 -13.53 -0.88 -8.46
C VAL A 377 -14.76 -0.03 -8.20
N VAL A 378 -15.56 0.17 -9.25
CA VAL A 378 -16.89 0.77 -9.11
C VAL A 378 -17.90 -0.27 -8.62
N VAL A 379 -18.43 -0.06 -7.41
CA VAL A 379 -19.46 -0.92 -6.82
C VAL A 379 -20.85 -0.51 -7.34
N LYS A 380 -21.46 -1.40 -8.13
CA LYS A 380 -22.79 -1.25 -8.75
C LYS A 380 -23.84 -2.17 -8.10
N GLY A 381 -23.42 -3.35 -7.63
CA GLY A 381 -24.29 -4.39 -7.05
C GLY A 381 -24.24 -4.48 -5.53
N LYS A 382 -24.79 -5.58 -5.00
CA LYS A 382 -24.85 -5.89 -3.55
C LYS A 382 -24.02 -7.13 -3.18
N GLY A 383 -23.20 -7.60 -4.11
CA GLY A 383 -22.29 -8.71 -3.90
C GLY A 383 -21.17 -8.40 -2.92
N ILE A 384 -20.37 -9.42 -2.66
CA ILE A 384 -19.16 -9.33 -1.84
C ILE A 384 -17.94 -9.72 -2.69
N GLY A 385 -16.86 -8.97 -2.54
CA GLY A 385 -15.64 -9.12 -3.33
C GLY A 385 -14.73 -7.91 -3.15
N GLY A 386 -13.60 -7.92 -3.84
CA GLY A 386 -12.69 -6.80 -3.92
C GLY A 386 -12.17 -6.56 -5.34
N ARG A 387 -11.33 -5.55 -5.49
CA ARG A 387 -10.79 -5.12 -6.78
C ARG A 387 -9.92 -6.19 -7.43
N ASN A 388 -9.13 -6.94 -6.66
CA ASN A 388 -8.26 -7.98 -7.19
C ASN A 388 -9.09 -9.17 -7.70
N GLN A 389 -10.10 -9.59 -6.94
CA GLN A 389 -11.02 -10.64 -7.35
C GLN A 389 -11.85 -10.23 -8.57
N GLN A 390 -12.34 -8.99 -8.59
CA GLN A 390 -13.04 -8.41 -9.74
C GLN A 390 -12.18 -8.40 -10.99
N LEU A 391 -10.92 -7.94 -10.88
CA LEU A 391 -9.98 -7.88 -11.98
C LEU A 391 -9.68 -9.27 -12.55
N ALA A 392 -9.49 -10.28 -11.70
CA ALA A 392 -9.26 -11.66 -12.13
C ALA A 392 -10.48 -12.27 -12.87
N LEU A 393 -11.70 -12.01 -12.39
CA LEU A 393 -12.93 -12.47 -13.03
C LEU A 393 -13.18 -11.73 -14.35
N GLY A 394 -13.06 -10.41 -14.34
CA GLY A 394 -13.21 -9.55 -15.53
C GLY A 394 -12.21 -9.92 -16.62
N PHE A 395 -10.93 -10.10 -16.27
CA PHE A 395 -9.90 -10.57 -17.19
C PHE A 395 -10.31 -11.89 -17.89
N SER A 396 -10.84 -12.84 -17.13
CA SER A 396 -11.25 -14.15 -17.66
C SER A 396 -12.44 -14.05 -18.62
N LEU A 397 -13.39 -13.16 -18.34
CA LEU A 397 -14.54 -12.89 -19.20
C LEU A 397 -14.13 -12.17 -20.49
N GLU A 398 -13.22 -11.20 -20.40
CA GLU A 398 -12.65 -10.51 -21.58
C GLU A 398 -11.85 -11.47 -22.47
N LEU A 399 -11.05 -12.37 -21.88
CA LEU A 399 -10.35 -13.41 -22.64
C LEU A 399 -11.31 -14.36 -23.38
N ASN A 400 -12.44 -14.69 -22.77
CA ASN A 400 -13.43 -15.59 -23.36
C ASN A 400 -13.98 -15.03 -24.69
N GLN A 401 -14.09 -13.70 -24.82
CA GLN A 401 -14.53 -13.06 -26.07
C GLN A 401 -13.55 -13.29 -27.24
N PHE A 402 -12.26 -13.51 -26.94
CA PHE A 402 -11.24 -13.78 -27.95
C PHE A 402 -11.14 -15.26 -28.34
N HIS A 403 -11.95 -16.14 -27.74
CA HIS A 403 -11.91 -17.59 -27.98
C HIS A 403 -10.51 -18.21 -27.80
N CYS A 404 -9.68 -17.61 -26.95
CA CYS A 404 -8.32 -18.08 -26.72
C CYS A 404 -8.34 -19.34 -25.85
N ARG A 405 -7.77 -20.44 -26.36
CA ARG A 405 -7.67 -21.74 -25.65
C ARG A 405 -6.26 -22.07 -25.17
N LYS A 406 -5.37 -21.07 -25.13
CA LYS A 406 -3.98 -21.22 -24.67
C LYS A 406 -3.91 -21.13 -23.14
N ASN A 407 -2.80 -21.61 -22.59
CA ASN A 407 -2.52 -21.58 -21.16
C ASN A 407 -2.18 -20.14 -20.71
N ILE A 408 -3.22 -19.33 -20.49
CA ILE A 408 -3.11 -17.97 -19.94
C ILE A 408 -3.69 -17.97 -18.53
N TRP A 409 -2.93 -17.42 -17.60
CA TRP A 409 -3.28 -17.32 -16.20
C TRP A 409 -2.98 -15.93 -15.68
N PHE A 410 -3.80 -15.45 -14.77
CA PHE A 410 -3.65 -14.12 -14.21
C PHE A 410 -3.98 -14.14 -12.73
N LEU A 411 -3.00 -13.79 -11.89
CA LEU A 411 -3.21 -13.57 -10.46
C LEU A 411 -3.26 -12.06 -10.20
N SER A 412 -4.21 -11.62 -9.38
CA SER A 412 -4.22 -10.29 -8.77
C SER A 412 -4.33 -10.47 -7.27
N GLY A 413 -3.52 -9.78 -6.48
CA GLY A 413 -3.64 -9.84 -5.03
C GLY A 413 -3.12 -8.60 -4.29
N GLY A 414 -3.81 -8.23 -3.21
CA GLY A 414 -3.39 -7.23 -2.24
C GLY A 414 -2.31 -7.79 -1.32
N THR A 415 -1.19 -7.08 -1.22
CA THR A 415 -0.04 -7.53 -0.41
C THR A 415 -0.30 -7.50 1.09
N ASP A 416 -1.38 -6.85 1.54
CA ASP A 416 -1.85 -6.90 2.94
C ASP A 416 -2.64 -8.17 3.30
N GLY A 417 -2.94 -8.98 2.29
CA GLY A 417 -3.64 -10.24 2.42
C GLY A 417 -5.16 -10.13 2.41
N ILE A 418 -5.69 -8.96 2.09
CA ILE A 418 -7.13 -8.67 2.09
C ILE A 418 -7.53 -7.98 0.78
N ASP A 419 -8.64 -8.39 0.20
CA ASP A 419 -9.25 -7.76 -0.97
C ASP A 419 -10.75 -7.54 -0.73
N GLY A 420 -11.13 -6.28 -0.58
CA GLY A 420 -12.48 -5.91 -0.16
C GLY A 420 -12.82 -6.42 1.26
N PRO A 421 -14.10 -6.54 1.62
CA PRO A 421 -14.52 -7.08 2.91
C PRO A 421 -14.53 -8.62 2.90
N THR A 422 -13.40 -9.25 2.54
CA THR A 422 -13.28 -10.71 2.40
C THR A 422 -12.08 -11.27 3.15
N ASP A 423 -11.98 -12.60 3.25
CA ASP A 423 -10.80 -13.31 3.80
C ASP A 423 -9.75 -13.67 2.74
N ALA A 424 -9.96 -13.24 1.50
CA ALA A 424 -9.05 -13.48 0.38
C ALA A 424 -8.22 -12.22 0.11
N ALA A 425 -6.97 -12.41 -0.29
CA ALA A 425 -6.10 -11.35 -0.79
C ALA A 425 -6.39 -11.01 -2.26
N GLY A 426 -7.14 -11.87 -2.97
CA GLY A 426 -7.36 -11.74 -4.40
C GLY A 426 -7.81 -13.06 -5.03
N ALA A 427 -7.61 -13.21 -6.33
CA ALA A 427 -7.97 -14.43 -7.05
C ALA A 427 -7.10 -14.66 -8.30
N ILE A 428 -7.29 -15.84 -8.89
CA ILE A 428 -6.65 -16.29 -10.13
C ILE A 428 -7.71 -16.45 -11.22
N GLY A 429 -7.58 -15.66 -12.28
CA GLY A 429 -8.32 -15.82 -13.54
C GLY A 429 -7.51 -16.63 -14.56
N PHE A 430 -8.19 -17.23 -15.54
CA PHE A 430 -7.53 -17.99 -16.59
C PHE A 430 -8.41 -18.13 -17.84
N ALA A 431 -7.78 -18.47 -18.98
CA ALA A 431 -8.50 -18.69 -20.23
C ALA A 431 -9.42 -19.92 -20.12
N GLY A 432 -10.72 -19.72 -20.40
CA GLY A 432 -11.72 -20.78 -20.30
C GLY A 432 -12.46 -20.86 -18.96
N LEU A 433 -12.10 -20.05 -17.96
CA LEU A 433 -12.81 -20.01 -16.67
C LEU A 433 -14.31 -19.73 -16.84
N ALA A 434 -14.69 -18.80 -17.71
CA ALA A 434 -16.09 -18.45 -17.97
C ALA A 434 -16.88 -19.64 -18.53
N GLN A 435 -16.33 -20.33 -19.54
CA GLN A 435 -16.97 -21.51 -20.11
C GLN A 435 -17.06 -22.66 -19.09
N GLN A 436 -15.95 -22.97 -18.40
CA GLN A 436 -15.89 -24.07 -17.44
C GLN A 436 -16.83 -23.83 -16.25
N SER A 437 -16.91 -22.61 -15.73
CA SER A 437 -17.84 -22.29 -14.63
C SER A 437 -19.30 -22.40 -15.06
N LEU A 438 -19.64 -21.98 -16.28
CA LEU A 438 -20.99 -22.12 -16.84
C LEU A 438 -21.41 -23.58 -17.02
N GLU A 439 -20.48 -24.46 -17.43
CA GLU A 439 -20.70 -25.92 -17.49
C GLU A 439 -21.02 -26.53 -16.10
N HIS A 440 -20.62 -25.85 -15.02
CA HIS A 440 -20.96 -26.21 -13.64
C HIS A 440 -22.18 -25.43 -13.09
N GLY A 441 -22.91 -24.71 -13.94
CA GLY A 441 -24.09 -23.93 -13.54
C GLY A 441 -23.79 -22.63 -12.82
N ILE A 442 -22.55 -22.12 -12.88
CA ILE A 442 -22.11 -20.87 -12.24
C ILE A 442 -21.84 -19.83 -13.33
N ASP A 443 -22.71 -18.84 -13.47
CA ASP A 443 -22.59 -17.80 -14.49
C ASP A 443 -21.67 -16.65 -14.02
N ALA A 444 -20.40 -16.68 -14.47
CA ALA A 444 -19.40 -15.68 -14.16
C ALA A 444 -19.83 -14.22 -14.44
N GLU A 445 -20.63 -13.99 -15.48
CA GLU A 445 -21.04 -12.63 -15.88
C GLU A 445 -22.03 -12.03 -14.86
N GLN A 446 -22.97 -12.85 -14.37
CA GLN A 446 -23.92 -12.42 -13.32
C GLN A 446 -23.20 -12.02 -12.03
N TYR A 447 -22.20 -12.81 -11.62
CA TYR A 447 -21.41 -12.49 -10.42
C TYR A 447 -20.57 -11.22 -10.61
N LEU A 448 -19.96 -11.01 -11.79
CA LEU A 448 -19.18 -9.81 -12.06
C LEU A 448 -20.06 -8.54 -11.98
N VAL A 449 -21.20 -8.54 -12.67
CA VAL A 449 -22.15 -7.40 -12.72
C VAL A 449 -22.68 -7.03 -11.34
N ASN A 450 -22.92 -8.02 -10.47
CA ASN A 450 -23.41 -7.79 -9.11
C ASN A 450 -22.31 -7.47 -8.09
N ASN A 451 -21.06 -7.34 -8.52
CA ASN A 451 -19.88 -7.24 -7.67
C ASN A 451 -19.73 -8.36 -6.62
N ASP A 452 -20.02 -9.61 -7.01
CA ASP A 452 -20.05 -10.78 -6.13
C ASP A 452 -18.92 -11.79 -6.44
N SER A 453 -17.75 -11.29 -6.85
CA SER A 453 -16.61 -12.10 -7.28
C SER A 453 -16.11 -13.07 -6.22
N TYR A 454 -16.22 -12.73 -4.92
CA TYR A 454 -15.83 -13.64 -3.85
C TYR A 454 -16.69 -14.90 -3.81
N ARG A 455 -18.01 -14.75 -3.93
CA ARG A 455 -18.93 -15.91 -3.93
C ARG A 455 -18.75 -16.74 -5.18
N PHE A 456 -18.49 -16.12 -6.33
CA PHE A 456 -18.13 -16.83 -7.55
C PHE A 456 -16.94 -17.76 -7.32
N PHE A 457 -15.80 -17.21 -6.89
CA PHE A 457 -14.59 -18.01 -6.69
C PHE A 457 -14.71 -19.00 -5.53
N SER A 458 -15.50 -18.69 -4.50
CA SER A 458 -15.76 -19.62 -3.40
C SER A 458 -16.56 -20.85 -3.84
N GLN A 459 -17.55 -20.66 -4.72
CA GLN A 459 -18.37 -21.75 -5.23
C GLN A 459 -17.65 -22.54 -6.33
N TYR A 460 -16.95 -21.85 -7.23
CA TYR A 460 -16.27 -22.49 -8.35
C TYR A 460 -15.00 -23.21 -7.90
N ALA A 461 -14.89 -24.50 -8.25
CA ALA A 461 -13.75 -25.36 -7.90
C ALA A 461 -13.35 -25.30 -6.42
N GLU A 462 -14.35 -25.21 -5.53
CA GLU A 462 -14.18 -25.22 -4.07
C GLU A 462 -13.17 -24.17 -3.56
N GLY A 463 -13.11 -23.00 -4.18
CA GLY A 463 -12.21 -21.92 -3.73
C GLY A 463 -10.76 -22.06 -4.18
N LEU A 464 -10.41 -23.04 -5.03
CA LEU A 464 -9.03 -23.27 -5.48
C LEU A 464 -8.35 -22.00 -6.04
N TYR A 465 -9.13 -21.18 -6.76
CA TYR A 465 -8.66 -19.97 -7.42
C TYR A 465 -8.72 -18.71 -6.54
N LEU A 466 -9.20 -18.81 -5.29
CA LEU A 466 -8.99 -17.75 -4.31
C LEU A 466 -7.53 -17.74 -3.86
N LEU A 467 -6.99 -16.53 -3.71
CA LEU A 467 -5.71 -16.31 -3.06
C LEU A 467 -5.96 -16.05 -1.57
N LYS A 468 -5.80 -17.06 -0.73
CA LYS A 468 -5.92 -16.93 0.73
C LYS A 468 -4.55 -16.94 1.40
N THR A 469 -4.06 -15.78 1.79
CA THR A 469 -2.76 -15.63 2.47
C THR A 469 -2.91 -15.47 3.98
N GLY A 470 -4.10 -15.09 4.46
CA GLY A 470 -4.26 -14.44 5.76
C GLY A 470 -3.60 -13.06 5.77
N HIS A 471 -3.65 -12.39 6.92
CA HIS A 471 -3.00 -11.09 7.10
C HIS A 471 -1.47 -11.23 7.03
N THR A 472 -0.85 -10.50 6.12
CA THR A 472 0.59 -10.64 5.83
C THR A 472 1.48 -9.79 6.72
N GLY A 473 0.91 -8.79 7.40
CA GLY A 473 1.64 -7.85 8.25
C GLY A 473 2.44 -6.79 7.49
N THR A 474 2.18 -6.65 6.18
CA THR A 474 2.77 -5.64 5.30
C THR A 474 1.71 -5.04 4.39
N ASN A 475 2.00 -3.93 3.72
CA ASN A 475 1.14 -3.40 2.66
C ASN A 475 1.95 -2.52 1.71
N VAL A 476 2.18 -3.00 0.49
CA VAL A 476 2.76 -2.24 -0.61
C VAL A 476 1.83 -2.27 -1.83
N MET A 477 0.52 -2.15 -1.61
CA MET A 477 -0.53 -2.17 -2.64
C MET A 477 -0.74 -3.57 -3.25
N ASP A 478 -1.20 -3.64 -4.50
CA ASP A 478 -1.49 -4.88 -5.22
C ASP A 478 -0.34 -5.30 -6.16
N VAL A 479 -0.20 -6.61 -6.36
CA VAL A 479 0.68 -7.24 -7.34
C VAL A 479 -0.16 -8.07 -8.30
N HIS A 480 0.03 -7.87 -9.61
CA HIS A 480 -0.61 -8.64 -10.67
C HIS A 480 0.44 -9.43 -11.44
N LEU A 481 0.15 -10.71 -11.69
CA LEU A 481 1.04 -11.64 -12.37
C LEU A 481 0.28 -12.27 -13.54
N LEU A 482 0.64 -11.89 -14.77
CA LEU A 482 0.12 -12.48 -16.00
C LEU A 482 1.12 -13.53 -16.49
N LEU A 483 0.71 -14.81 -16.43
CA LEU A 483 1.49 -15.93 -16.91
C LEU A 483 0.93 -16.41 -18.25
N ILE A 484 1.83 -16.61 -19.20
CA ILE A 484 1.53 -17.16 -20.53
C ILE A 484 2.45 -18.35 -20.77
N ASP A 485 1.85 -19.50 -21.03
CA ASP A 485 2.53 -20.70 -21.51
C ASP A 485 2.06 -20.99 -22.95
N PRO A 486 2.89 -20.71 -23.97
CA PRO A 486 2.50 -20.92 -25.37
C PRO A 486 2.31 -22.39 -25.76
N GLU A 487 2.93 -23.31 -24.99
CA GLU A 487 2.80 -24.76 -25.16
C GLU A 487 1.46 -25.24 -24.57
N ASN A 488 0.80 -26.17 -25.27
CA ASN A 488 -0.53 -26.70 -24.88
C ASN A 488 -0.42 -27.77 -23.79
#